data_AF-D6R6T9-F1
#
_entry.id   AF-D6R6T9-F1
#
_cell.length_a   1.000
_cell.length_b   1.000
_cell.length_c   1.000
_cell.angle_alpha   90.00
_cell.angle_beta   90.00
_cell.angle_gamma   90.00
#
_symmetry.space_group_name_H-M   'P 1'
#
loop_
_entity.id
_entity.type
_entity.pdbx_description
1 polymer ?
#
loop_
_entity_poly.entity_id
_entity_poly.type
_entity_poly.pdbx_seq_one_letter_code
_entity_poly.pdbx_strand_id
1 'polypeptide(L)'
;MQSAARVLLAGTVVRLKFITAIDRYILRLVLVPMFGVFILAASLLMLEKMLRLFEFVSTQGGPVQVVFRMLVNLVPEYAGLAIPLGLMLGILLAFRKLATSSELDVMRAVGMSYSRLLRVPY
;
A
#
# COMPACT_ATOMS: atom_id res chain seq x y z
N MET A 1 5.25 -47.96 -27.37
CA MET A 1 6.13 -47.37 -26.34
C MET A 1 6.35 -45.84 -26.45
N GLN A 2 5.75 -45.12 -27.42
CA GLN A 2 5.90 -43.65 -27.53
C GLN A 2 4.76 -42.83 -26.88
N SER A 3 3.65 -43.46 -26.49
CA SER A 3 2.48 -42.75 -25.94
C SER A 3 2.65 -42.33 -24.46
N ALA A 4 3.50 -43.02 -23.68
CA ALA A 4 3.74 -42.67 -22.27
C ALA A 4 4.61 -41.40 -22.11
N ALA A 5 5.49 -41.12 -23.07
CA ALA A 5 6.39 -39.96 -23.03
C ALA A 5 5.65 -38.62 -23.26
N ARG A 6 4.50 -38.63 -23.95
CA ARG A 6 3.69 -37.40 -24.16
C ARG A 6 2.87 -37.01 -22.92
N VAL A 7 2.49 -37.97 -22.07
CA VAL A 7 1.72 -37.69 -20.84
C VAL A 7 2.59 -37.02 -19.77
N LEU A 8 3.88 -37.35 -19.72
CA LEU A 8 4.84 -36.76 -18.78
C LEU A 8 5.20 -35.30 -19.10
N LEU A 9 5.13 -34.88 -20.38
CA LEU A 9 5.43 -33.51 -20.80
C LEU A 9 4.26 -32.52 -20.60
N ALA A 10 3.03 -33.03 -20.42
CA ALA A 10 1.87 -32.18 -20.15
C ALA A 10 1.77 -31.75 -18.68
N GLY A 11 2.41 -32.49 -17.75
CA GLY A 11 2.38 -32.21 -16.31
C GLY A 11 3.42 -31.20 -15.82
N THR A 12 4.39 -30.82 -16.66
CA THR A 12 5.57 -30.02 -16.25
C THR A 12 5.51 -28.55 -16.63
N VAL A 13 4.40 -28.07 -17.19
CA VAL A 13 4.21 -26.63 -17.46
C VAL A 13 3.49 -25.95 -16.29
N VAL A 14 3.91 -26.24 -15.05
CA VAL A 14 3.58 -25.41 -13.89
C VAL A 14 4.38 -24.11 -14.06
N ARG A 15 3.81 -23.20 -14.85
CA ARG A 15 4.32 -21.86 -15.09
C ARG A 15 4.42 -21.14 -13.74
N LEU A 16 5.64 -21.04 -13.22
CA LEU A 16 6.05 -20.16 -12.12
C LEU A 16 5.76 -18.70 -12.47
N LYS A 17 4.49 -18.30 -12.45
CA LYS A 17 4.13 -16.90 -12.27
C LYS A 17 4.09 -16.68 -10.76
N PHE A 18 5.21 -16.20 -10.23
CA PHE A 18 5.37 -15.79 -8.82
C PHE A 18 4.36 -14.72 -8.35
N ILE A 19 3.59 -14.13 -9.27
CA ILE A 19 2.49 -13.19 -8.97
C ILE A 19 1.23 -13.70 -9.68
N THR A 20 0.24 -14.15 -8.92
CA THR A 20 -1.07 -14.50 -9.50
C THR A 20 -1.82 -13.23 -9.91
N ALA A 21 -2.78 -13.36 -10.84
CA ALA A 21 -3.59 -12.22 -11.27
C ALA A 21 -4.36 -11.60 -10.09
N ILE A 22 -4.72 -12.42 -9.11
CA ILE A 22 -5.42 -12.05 -7.89
C ILE A 22 -4.52 -11.20 -6.98
N ASP A 23 -3.27 -11.60 -6.76
CA ASP A 23 -2.34 -10.83 -5.91
C ASP A 23 -2.12 -9.42 -6.47
N ARG A 24 -1.93 -9.31 -7.79
CA ARG A 24 -1.81 -8.01 -8.47
C ARG A 24 -3.07 -7.17 -8.34
N TYR A 25 -4.24 -7.80 -8.39
CA TYR A 25 -5.52 -7.12 -8.24
C TYR A 25 -5.67 -6.58 -6.81
N ILE A 26 -5.43 -7.40 -5.78
CA ILE A 26 -5.48 -6.99 -4.37
C ILE A 26 -4.47 -5.89 -4.10
N LEU A 27 -3.25 -6.01 -4.60
CA LEU A 27 -2.21 -5.00 -4.42
C LEU A 27 -2.61 -3.65 -5.02
N ARG A 28 -3.17 -3.64 -6.23
CA ARG A 28 -3.72 -2.40 -6.81
C ARG A 28 -4.89 -1.86 -5.99
N LEU A 29 -5.74 -2.74 -5.45
CA LEU A 29 -6.89 -2.37 -4.63
C LEU A 29 -6.48 -1.70 -3.32
N VAL A 30 -5.35 -2.10 -2.73
CA VAL A 30 -4.78 -1.53 -1.50
C VAL A 30 -3.97 -0.26 -1.78
N LEU A 31 -3.14 -0.26 -2.83
CA LEU A 31 -2.25 0.86 -3.12
C LEU A 31 -3.01 2.15 -3.42
N VAL A 32 -4.12 2.08 -4.17
CA VAL A 32 -4.91 3.27 -4.52
C VAL A 32 -5.42 4.03 -3.27
N PRO A 33 -6.18 3.39 -2.35
CA PRO A 33 -6.61 4.06 -1.13
C PRO A 33 -5.45 4.36 -0.18
N MET A 34 -4.41 3.53 -0.13
CA MET A 34 -3.21 3.81 0.66
C MET A 34 -2.57 5.15 0.27
N PHE A 35 -2.33 5.38 -1.03
CA PHE A 35 -1.75 6.64 -1.50
C PHE A 35 -2.66 7.83 -1.24
N GLY A 36 -3.98 7.66 -1.39
CA GLY A 36 -4.95 8.71 -1.06
C GLY A 36 -4.84 9.14 0.41
N VAL A 37 -4.83 8.18 1.33
CA VAL A 37 -4.68 8.45 2.76
C VAL A 37 -3.29 8.99 3.09
N PHE A 38 -2.25 8.43 2.50
CA PHE A 38 -0.87 8.87 2.71
C PHE A 38 -0.69 10.35 2.35
N ILE A 39 -1.15 10.76 1.15
CA ILE A 39 -1.07 12.15 0.69
C ILE A 39 -1.89 13.06 1.60
N LEU A 40 -3.08 12.63 2.01
CA LEU A 40 -3.96 13.41 2.87
C LEU A 40 -3.37 13.58 4.29
N ALA A 41 -2.82 12.51 4.87
CA ALA A 41 -2.14 12.59 6.15
C ALA A 41 -0.89 13.46 6.07
N ALA A 42 -0.02 13.23 5.07
CA ALA A 42 1.19 14.01 4.87
C ALA A 42 0.88 15.51 4.69
N SER A 43 -0.17 15.87 3.94
CA SER A 43 -0.56 17.27 3.75
C SER A 43 -1.06 17.91 5.05
N LEU A 44 -1.90 17.21 5.83
CA LEU A 44 -2.37 17.69 7.12
C LEU A 44 -1.23 17.91 8.11
N LEU A 45 -0.31 16.94 8.25
CA LEU A 45 0.85 17.06 9.15
C LEU A 45 1.77 18.20 8.71
N MET A 46 1.98 18.36 7.40
CA MET A 46 2.85 19.41 6.85
C MET A 46 2.26 20.81 7.06
N LEU A 47 0.94 20.98 6.90
CA LEU A 47 0.22 22.21 7.22
C LEU A 47 0.37 22.59 8.70
N GLU A 48 0.16 21.62 9.61
CA GLU A 48 0.28 21.83 11.05
C GLU A 48 1.70 22.29 11.46
N LYS A 49 2.71 21.85 10.71
CA LYS A 49 4.12 22.19 10.98
C LYS A 49 4.54 23.50 10.34
N MET A 50 4.02 23.81 9.16
CA MET A 50 4.24 25.11 8.51
C MET A 50 3.81 26.26 9.43
N LEU A 51 2.62 26.15 10.06
CA LEU A 51 2.12 27.16 11.01
C LEU A 51 3.08 27.34 12.19
N ARG A 52 3.51 26.25 12.82
CA ARG A 52 4.45 26.30 13.96
C ARG A 52 5.83 26.83 13.59
N LEU A 53 6.35 26.48 12.41
CA LEU A 53 7.63 27.01 11.93
C LEU A 53 7.55 28.51 11.62
N PHE A 54 6.42 29.00 11.11
CA PHE A 54 6.25 30.44 10.92
C PHE A 54 6.22 31.21 12.23
N GLU A 55 5.51 30.70 13.24
CA GLU A 55 5.52 31.30 14.58
C GLU A 55 6.93 31.31 15.19
N PHE A 56 7.67 30.22 15.04
CA PHE A 56 9.06 30.10 15.48
C PHE A 56 9.99 31.11 14.78
N VAL A 57 9.86 31.27 13.46
CA VAL A 57 10.70 32.21 12.70
C VAL A 57 10.30 33.67 12.96
N SER A 58 9.00 33.95 13.14
CA SER A 58 8.50 35.27 13.53
C SER A 58 9.00 35.70 14.91
N THR A 59 9.03 34.77 15.87
CA THR A 59 9.53 35.04 17.23
C THR A 59 11.05 35.13 17.30
N GLN A 60 11.80 34.37 16.50
CA GLN A 60 13.26 34.40 16.48
C GLN A 60 13.88 35.32 15.42
N GLY A 61 13.06 35.99 14.59
CA GLY A 61 13.52 36.93 13.55
C GLY A 61 14.33 36.29 12.41
N GLY A 62 14.17 34.99 12.17
CA GLY A 62 14.95 34.24 11.19
C GLY A 62 14.53 34.53 9.72
N PRO A 63 15.39 34.25 8.72
CA PRO A 63 15.03 34.34 7.31
C PRO A 63 13.95 33.31 6.92
N VAL A 64 12.98 33.70 6.09
CA VAL A 64 11.89 32.82 5.60
C VAL A 64 12.43 31.59 4.84
N GLN A 65 13.61 31.69 4.22
CA GLN A 65 14.26 30.56 3.55
C GLN A 65 14.61 29.41 4.51
N VAL A 66 14.75 29.68 5.81
CA VAL A 66 15.01 28.66 6.83
C VAL A 66 13.79 27.76 7.04
N VAL A 67 12.57 28.33 6.95
CA VAL A 67 11.31 27.56 7.05
C VAL A 67 11.26 26.47 6.00
N PHE A 68 11.58 26.79 4.75
CA PHE A 68 11.58 25.80 3.66
C PHE A 68 12.63 24.70 3.86
N ARG A 69 13.84 25.05 4.33
CA ARG A 69 14.88 24.06 4.66
C ARG A 69 14.44 23.13 5.79
N MET A 70 13.78 23.67 6.81
CA MET A 70 13.23 22.88 7.92
C MET A 70 12.08 21.99 7.45
N LEU A 71 11.16 22.51 6.64
CA LEU A 71 10.06 21.72 6.09
C LEU A 71 10.57 20.52 5.28
N VAL A 72 11.55 20.72 4.40
CA VAL A 72 12.13 19.63 3.59
C VAL A 72 12.78 18.56 4.48
N ASN A 73 13.49 18.96 5.53
CA ASN A 73 14.09 18.01 6.48
C ASN A 73 13.05 17.18 7.24
N LEU A 74 11.83 17.70 7.40
CA LEU A 74 10.74 17.01 8.08
C LEU A 74 9.93 16.09 7.16
N VAL A 75 10.04 16.21 5.84
CA VAL A 75 9.31 15.35 4.89
C VAL A 75 9.60 13.85 5.11
N PRO A 76 10.87 13.40 5.25
CA PRO A 76 11.16 11.98 5.51
C PRO A 76 10.59 11.48 6.83
N GLU A 77 10.60 12.32 7.87
CA GLU A 77 10.05 12.00 9.19
C GLU A 77 8.54 11.81 9.13
N TYR A 78 7.81 12.75 8.52
CA TYR A 78 6.36 12.63 8.37
C TYR A 78 5.93 11.55 7.38
N ALA A 79 6.73 11.28 6.35
CA ALA A 79 6.51 10.13 5.49
C ALA A 79 6.57 8.82 6.31
N GLY A 80 7.53 8.70 7.23
CA GLY A 80 7.65 7.56 8.14
C GLY A 80 6.41 7.35 9.03
N LEU A 81 5.76 8.43 9.47
CA LEU A 81 4.51 8.38 10.25
C LEU A 81 3.27 8.14 9.38
N ALA A 82 3.23 8.73 8.19
CA ALA A 82 2.11 8.62 7.26
C ALA A 82 2.04 7.27 6.55
N ILE A 83 3.16 6.55 6.36
CA ILE A 83 3.18 5.23 5.70
C ILE A 83 2.36 4.19 6.49
N PRO A 84 2.59 3.94 7.80
CA PRO A 84 1.78 2.99 8.57
C PRO A 84 0.30 3.38 8.60
N LEU A 85 0.00 4.67 8.72
CA LEU A 85 -1.37 5.19 8.73
C LEU A 85 -2.07 4.95 7.39
N GLY A 86 -1.39 5.29 6.29
CA GLY A 86 -1.86 5.07 4.93
C GLY A 86 -2.06 3.60 4.62
N LEU A 87 -1.14 2.73 5.05
CA LEU A 87 -1.26 1.29 4.90
C LEU A 87 -2.47 0.75 5.67
N MET A 88 -2.63 1.12 6.93
CA MET A 88 -3.72 0.61 7.75
C MET A 88 -5.09 0.97 7.15
N LEU A 89 -5.29 2.25 6.82
CA LEU A 89 -6.54 2.70 6.21
C LEU A 89 -6.70 2.19 4.78
N GLY A 90 -5.63 2.11 3.99
CA GLY A 90 -5.64 1.57 2.64
C GLY A 90 -6.09 0.11 2.59
N ILE A 91 -5.57 -0.72 3.51
CA ILE A 91 -5.98 -2.12 3.65
C ILE A 91 -7.45 -2.19 4.07
N LEU A 92 -7.88 -1.41 5.08
CA LEU A 92 -9.28 -1.41 5.53
C LEU A 92 -10.25 -1.04 4.41
N LEU A 93 -9.95 -0.01 3.63
CA LEU A 93 -10.78 0.43 2.51
C LEU A 93 -10.81 -0.61 1.37
N ALA A 94 -9.68 -1.25 1.08
CA ALA A 94 -9.60 -2.32 0.09
C ALA A 94 -10.41 -3.56 0.51
N PHE A 95 -10.28 -4.00 1.77
CA PHE A 95 -11.06 -5.09 2.33
C PHE A 95 -12.56 -4.76 2.35
N ARG A 96 -12.92 -3.52 2.70
CA ARG A 96 -14.31 -3.06 2.62
C ARG A 96 -14.85 -3.23 1.20
N LYS A 97 -14.09 -2.83 0.19
CA LYS A 97 -14.51 -2.97 -1.22
C LYS A 97 -14.67 -4.44 -1.64
N LEU A 98 -13.74 -5.32 -1.24
CA LEU A 98 -13.84 -6.78 -1.50
C LEU A 98 -15.06 -7.42 -0.81
N ALA A 99 -15.38 -6.97 0.40
CA ALA A 99 -16.53 -7.47 1.16
C ALA A 99 -17.85 -6.98 0.55
N THR A 100 -17.97 -5.70 0.20
CA THR A 100 -19.20 -5.14 -0.38
C THR A 100 -19.52 -5.63 -1.79
N SER A 101 -18.50 -6.12 -2.51
CA SER A 101 -18.65 -6.70 -3.85
C SER A 101 -18.87 -8.22 -3.82
N SER A 102 -18.92 -8.83 -2.63
CA SER A 102 -18.93 -10.29 -2.43
C SER A 102 -17.76 -11.03 -3.09
N GLU A 103 -16.73 -10.33 -3.59
CA GLU A 103 -15.51 -10.94 -4.15
C GLU A 103 -14.80 -11.78 -3.08
N LEU A 104 -14.79 -11.29 -1.84
CA LEU A 104 -14.26 -12.02 -0.69
C LEU A 104 -14.99 -13.35 -0.47
N ASP A 105 -16.31 -13.40 -0.69
CA ASP A 105 -17.13 -14.59 -0.47
C ASP A 105 -16.99 -15.59 -1.62
N VAL A 106 -16.91 -15.11 -2.86
CA VAL A 106 -16.61 -15.95 -4.04
C VAL A 106 -15.23 -16.60 -3.92
N MET A 107 -14.22 -15.85 -3.47
CA MET A 107 -12.88 -16.40 -3.24
C MET A 107 -12.92 -17.53 -2.20
N ARG A 108 -13.70 -17.38 -1.13
CA ARG A 108 -13.90 -18.45 -0.15
C ARG A 108 -14.65 -19.66 -0.72
N ALA A 109 -15.69 -19.44 -1.52
CA ALA A 109 -16.49 -20.50 -2.13
C ALA A 109 -15.67 -21.39 -3.08
N VAL A 110 -14.65 -20.84 -3.74
CA VAL A 110 -13.72 -21.57 -4.63
C VAL A 110 -12.53 -22.18 -3.84
N GLY A 111 -12.57 -22.13 -2.50
CA GLY A 111 -11.57 -22.76 -1.64
C GLY A 111 -10.27 -21.95 -1.47
N MET A 112 -10.25 -20.66 -1.82
CA MET A 112 -9.12 -19.79 -1.49
C MET A 112 -9.16 -19.45 0.00
N SER A 113 -8.33 -20.13 0.78
CA SER A 113 -8.12 -19.87 2.21
C SER A 113 -7.55 -18.47 2.46
N TYR A 114 -7.97 -17.81 3.57
CA TYR A 114 -7.38 -16.57 4.09
C TYR A 114 -5.85 -16.62 4.20
N SER A 115 -5.28 -17.81 4.43
CA SER A 115 -3.83 -18.00 4.55
C SER A 115 -3.05 -17.71 3.27
N ARG A 116 -3.69 -17.72 2.09
CA ARG A 116 -3.06 -17.21 0.85
C ARG A 116 -3.09 -15.69 0.76
N LEU A 117 -4.16 -15.03 1.22
CA LEU A 117 -4.25 -13.56 1.27
C LEU A 117 -3.29 -12.93 2.29
N LEU A 118 -2.98 -13.66 3.38
CA LEU A 118 -2.05 -13.24 4.44
C LEU A 118 -0.58 -13.62 4.17
N ARG A 119 -0.29 -14.43 3.14
CA ARG A 119 1.08 -14.72 2.73
C ARG A 119 1.63 -13.54 1.94
N VAL A 120 2.24 -12.61 2.67
CA VAL A 120 3.14 -11.60 2.13
C VAL A 120 4.21 -12.32 1.29
N PRO A 121 4.39 -11.96 0.00
CA PRO A 121 5.54 -12.42 -0.75
C PRO A 121 6.77 -11.74 -0.14
N TYR A 122 7.63 -12.55 0.48
CA TYR A 122 9.02 -12.17 0.69
C TYR A 122 9.74 -12.13 -0.66
#